data_AF-A0A350P2J9-F1
#
_entry.id   AF-A0A350P2J9-F1
#
_cell.length_a   1.000
_cell.length_b   1.000
_cell.length_c   1.000
_cell.angle_alpha   90.00
_cell.angle_beta   90.00
_cell.angle_gamma   90.00
#
_symmetry.space_group_name_H-M   'P 1'
#
loop_
_entity.id
_entity.type
_entity.pdbx_description
1 polymer ?
#
loop_
_entity_poly.entity_id
_entity_poly.type
_entity_poly.pdbx_seq_one_letter_code
_entity_poly.pdbx_strand_id
1 'polypeptide(L)'
;MTAIGIDYGTSNSEVVYFDGATHQHIKLDPQDKKGNKIRSSVFIYFDDELPPPPDAMVEAKVAQLKRALNEKIDKAKQGYYSASDPKEQSLYSDRIDSLRAEFHNKPSLQRKAIQQLMHAMSLDEIPLLRLVEYGKFAFGEEGFRRFLKTPNKGRLIYSPKNFLGASLDGDQKHAFIGIIAKQLAYFKRCAEEQLNRHVSTAVIGRPVKFHGTRGEEGNAQAIQIMTEAARLAGFSGVNFLDEPIAAAYKIERTLPKDTTTLIVDIGGGTTDICCIKLSPKRTNQLDRSQDLLSVTGRRLGGMDCDKGLLLKAVAPDMGMGLKMINGLPVPPTYFSDMCAVDNIPALTRFFSDDYGLDISQTMSVTRETAQLERLLTVQEEKLSARVVNSVRMAKELLSSKSTITLPLHYIEEGFDVNISQEMLKIALKPWLDKVKKLVVECLDKSPEKPEMVMITGGMSLSPIVVDALYEALLTGLPRLENDAFNSVCEGLAIQAAKHEFD
;
A
#
# COMPACT_ATOMS: atom_id res chain seq x y z
N MET A 1 -22.70 22.52 -8.11
CA MET A 1 -22.39 21.55 -7.04
C MET A 1 -20.94 21.16 -7.24
N THR A 2 -20.01 21.59 -6.38
CA THR A 2 -18.58 21.49 -6.70
C THR A 2 -18.12 20.03 -6.78
N ALA A 3 -17.54 19.67 -7.92
CA ALA A 3 -17.05 18.34 -8.24
C ALA A 3 -15.54 18.35 -8.46
N ILE A 4 -14.83 17.34 -7.95
CA ILE A 4 -13.36 17.23 -8.09
C ILE A 4 -12.95 15.95 -8.81
N GLY A 5 -11.84 16.00 -9.55
CA GLY A 5 -11.14 14.84 -10.06
C GLY A 5 -10.15 14.32 -9.02
N ILE A 6 -10.13 13.01 -8.78
CA ILE A 6 -9.22 12.35 -7.83
C ILE A 6 -8.46 11.24 -8.54
N ASP A 7 -7.16 11.45 -8.79
CA ASP A 7 -6.26 10.36 -9.13
C ASP A 7 -5.84 9.66 -7.82
N TYR A 8 -6.52 8.55 -7.50
CA TYR A 8 -6.20 7.72 -6.35
C TYR A 8 -5.11 6.71 -6.73
N GLY A 9 -3.85 7.17 -6.81
CA GLY A 9 -2.75 6.37 -7.37
C GLY A 9 -2.03 5.46 -6.37
N THR A 10 -1.24 4.50 -6.89
CA THR A 10 -0.47 3.55 -6.06
C THR A 10 0.67 4.20 -5.32
N SER A 11 1.43 5.08 -5.97
CA SER A 11 2.60 5.73 -5.36
C SER A 11 2.25 7.09 -4.77
N ASN A 12 1.48 7.87 -5.51
CA ASN A 12 1.00 9.18 -5.12
C ASN A 12 -0.47 9.31 -5.49
N SER A 13 -1.19 10.21 -4.81
CA SER A 13 -2.53 10.64 -5.20
C SER A 13 -2.53 12.14 -5.47
N GLU A 14 -3.46 12.58 -6.31
CA GLU A 14 -3.64 13.97 -6.71
C GLU A 14 -5.13 14.32 -6.73
N VAL A 15 -5.44 15.60 -6.51
CA VAL A 15 -6.80 16.13 -6.62
C VAL A 15 -6.76 17.42 -7.42
N VAL A 16 -7.67 17.52 -8.38
CA VAL A 16 -7.80 18.69 -9.26
C VAL A 16 -9.26 19.12 -9.33
N TYR A 17 -9.48 20.42 -9.23
CA TYR A 17 -10.74 21.07 -9.57
C TYR A 17 -10.63 21.69 -10.96
N PHE A 18 -11.73 21.68 -11.74
CA PHE A 18 -11.79 22.34 -13.04
C PHE A 18 -13.02 23.25 -13.07
N ASP A 19 -12.81 24.55 -13.26
CA ASP A 19 -13.88 25.57 -13.21
C ASP A 19 -14.61 25.75 -14.57
N GLY A 20 -14.25 24.96 -15.58
CA GLY A 20 -14.72 25.09 -16.95
C GLY A 20 -13.68 25.70 -17.90
N ALA A 21 -12.67 26.39 -17.37
CA ALA A 21 -11.60 27.04 -18.13
C ALA A 21 -10.20 26.64 -17.65
N THR A 22 -9.97 26.59 -16.34
CA THR A 22 -8.67 26.37 -15.72
C THR A 22 -8.69 25.22 -14.71
N HIS A 23 -7.56 24.53 -14.62
CA HIS A 23 -7.33 23.47 -13.63
C HIS A 23 -6.72 24.10 -12.37
N GLN A 24 -7.37 23.89 -11.22
CA GLN A 24 -6.84 24.21 -9.91
C GLN A 24 -6.43 22.92 -9.20
N HIS A 25 -5.12 22.70 -9.13
CA HIS A 25 -4.53 21.58 -8.40
C HIS A 25 -4.61 21.83 -6.88
N ILE A 26 -5.13 20.86 -6.14
CA ILE A 26 -5.31 20.95 -4.70
C ILE A 26 -4.03 20.50 -4.00
N LYS A 27 -3.50 21.34 -3.10
CA LYS A 27 -2.35 21.00 -2.27
C LYS A 27 -2.73 19.94 -1.22
N LEU A 28 -2.31 18.70 -1.42
CA LEU A 28 -2.61 17.60 -0.49
C LEU A 28 -1.54 17.40 0.59
N ASP A 29 -0.26 17.63 0.27
CA ASP A 29 0.83 17.53 1.24
C ASP A 29 1.43 18.93 1.50
N PRO A 30 1.26 19.49 2.72
CA PRO A 30 1.86 20.78 3.08
C PRO A 30 3.40 20.79 3.05
N GLN A 31 4.06 19.62 3.16
CA GLN A 31 5.52 19.51 3.21
C GLN A 31 6.14 19.44 1.81
N ASP A 32 5.41 18.96 0.81
CA ASP A 32 5.85 19.06 -0.57
C ASP A 32 5.79 20.52 -1.00
N LYS A 33 6.92 21.21 -1.16
CA LYS A 33 6.92 22.62 -1.57
C LYS A 33 6.67 22.82 -3.07
N LYS A 34 6.86 21.79 -3.89
CA LYS A 34 6.94 21.93 -5.35
C LYS A 34 5.84 21.19 -6.11
N GLY A 35 5.21 20.19 -5.51
CA GLY A 35 4.13 19.41 -6.12
C GLY A 35 2.80 19.54 -5.38
N ASN A 36 1.74 19.03 -5.99
CA ASN A 36 0.39 18.98 -5.40
C ASN A 36 0.01 17.56 -4.96
N LYS A 37 1.02 16.68 -4.91
CA LYS A 37 0.85 15.25 -4.71
C LYS A 37 0.92 14.93 -3.24
N ILE A 38 0.33 13.81 -2.88
CA ILE A 38 0.54 13.18 -1.59
C ILE A 38 0.94 11.74 -1.79
N ARG A 39 1.98 11.30 -1.08
CA ARG A 39 2.37 9.89 -1.05
C ARG A 39 1.17 9.03 -0.66
N SER A 40 0.94 7.93 -1.39
CA SER A 40 -0.12 6.98 -1.09
C SER A 40 0.27 6.07 0.08
N SER A 41 0.41 6.64 1.27
CA SER A 41 0.67 5.91 2.51
C SER A 41 -0.19 6.44 3.64
N VAL A 42 -0.67 5.52 4.48
CA VAL A 42 -1.48 5.83 5.65
C VAL A 42 -0.83 5.21 6.86
N PHE A 43 -0.47 6.03 7.84
CA PHE A 43 -0.01 5.57 9.15
C PHE A 43 -1.14 5.67 10.16
N ILE A 44 -1.58 4.52 10.65
CA ILE A 44 -2.60 4.39 11.69
C ILE A 44 -1.88 4.23 13.01
N TYR A 45 -2.01 5.18 13.92
CA TYR A 45 -1.18 5.24 15.12
C TYR A 45 -1.95 5.61 16.38
N PHE A 46 -1.32 5.36 17.52
CA PHE A 46 -1.78 5.73 18.85
C PHE A 46 -0.74 6.65 19.50
N ASP A 47 -1.19 7.73 20.16
CA ASP A 47 -0.26 8.62 20.87
C ASP A 47 0.27 7.95 22.14
N ASP A 48 -0.63 7.29 22.87
CA ASP A 48 -0.40 6.68 24.18
C ASP A 48 -0.53 5.14 24.10
N GLU A 49 -1.65 4.58 24.58
CA GLU A 49 -1.89 3.15 24.68
C GLU A 49 -2.50 2.53 23.41
N LEU A 50 -2.14 1.26 23.16
CA LEU A 50 -2.75 0.44 22.13
C LEU A 50 -4.24 0.19 22.41
N PRO A 51 -5.06 -0.06 21.38
CA PRO A 51 -6.48 -0.32 21.57
C PRO A 51 -6.68 -1.60 22.41
N PRO A 52 -7.82 -1.72 23.12
CA PRO A 52 -8.06 -2.89 23.96
C PRO A 52 -8.05 -4.18 23.13
N PRO A 53 -7.66 -5.32 23.74
CA PRO A 53 -7.66 -6.62 23.07
C PRO A 53 -9.05 -6.98 22.50
N PRO A 54 -9.13 -7.79 21.43
CA PRO A 54 -10.41 -8.31 20.93
C PRO A 54 -11.18 -9.07 22.03
N ASP A 55 -12.51 -8.94 22.04
CA ASP A 55 -13.37 -9.55 23.06
C ASP A 55 -13.17 -11.08 23.17
N ALA A 56 -12.96 -11.75 22.03
CA ALA A 56 -12.66 -13.17 21.99
C ALA A 56 -11.35 -13.53 22.74
N MET A 57 -10.31 -12.69 22.61
CA MET A 57 -9.05 -12.87 23.35
C MET A 57 -9.25 -12.59 24.84
N VAL A 58 -10.01 -11.56 25.19
CA VAL A 58 -10.35 -11.25 26.58
C VAL A 58 -11.09 -12.42 27.22
N GLU A 59 -12.12 -12.97 26.56
CA GLU A 59 -12.88 -14.11 27.08
C GLU A 59 -12.03 -15.39 27.15
N ALA A 60 -11.16 -15.65 26.18
CA ALA A 60 -10.20 -16.75 26.25
C ALA A 60 -9.23 -16.61 27.44
N LYS A 61 -8.73 -15.39 27.69
CA LYS A 61 -7.86 -15.11 28.83
C LYS A 61 -8.60 -15.18 30.16
N VAL A 62 -9.86 -14.72 30.22
CA VAL A 62 -10.74 -14.90 31.39
C VAL A 62 -10.94 -16.38 31.69
N ALA A 63 -11.14 -17.22 30.66
CA ALA A 63 -11.24 -18.66 30.83
C ALA A 63 -9.95 -19.27 31.38
N GLN A 64 -8.77 -18.81 30.91
CA GLN A 64 -7.48 -19.23 31.45
C GLN A 64 -7.31 -18.81 32.92
N LEU A 65 -7.65 -17.56 33.27
CA LEU A 65 -7.61 -17.07 34.64
C LEU A 65 -8.53 -17.88 35.57
N LYS A 66 -9.74 -18.23 35.09
CA LYS A 66 -10.67 -19.10 35.82
C LYS A 66 -10.10 -20.50 36.06
N ARG A 67 -9.46 -21.11 35.07
CA ARG A 67 -8.79 -22.42 35.24
C ARG A 67 -7.70 -22.35 36.31
N ALA A 68 -6.85 -21.33 36.25
CA ALA A 68 -5.80 -21.12 37.26
C ALA A 68 -6.35 -20.83 38.67
N LEU A 69 -7.47 -20.10 38.78
CA LEU A 69 -8.15 -19.90 40.06
C LEU A 69 -8.76 -21.20 40.59
N ASN A 70 -9.35 -22.02 39.72
CA ASN A 70 -9.92 -23.30 40.12
C ASN A 70 -8.84 -24.26 40.67
N GLU A 71 -7.68 -24.34 40.01
CA GLU A 71 -6.53 -25.10 40.51
C GLU A 71 -6.06 -24.61 41.90
N LYS A 72 -6.02 -23.28 42.12
CA LYS A 72 -5.70 -22.71 43.43
C LYS A 72 -6.74 -23.04 44.49
N ILE A 73 -8.03 -23.04 44.13
CA ILE A 73 -9.13 -23.44 45.02
C ILE A 73 -8.97 -24.91 45.41
N ASP A 74 -8.72 -25.80 44.45
CA ASP A 74 -8.57 -27.23 44.73
C ASP A 74 -7.33 -27.54 45.58
N LYS A 75 -6.22 -26.84 45.33
CA LYS A 75 -5.04 -26.89 46.20
C LYS A 75 -5.33 -26.39 47.62
N ALA A 76 -6.11 -25.32 47.77
CA ALA A 76 -6.51 -24.81 49.08
C ALA A 76 -7.46 -25.78 49.82
N LYS A 77 -8.37 -26.45 49.10
CA LYS A 77 -9.22 -27.52 49.67
C LYS A 77 -8.39 -28.70 50.15
N GLN A 78 -7.40 -29.15 49.37
CA GLN A 78 -6.48 -30.20 49.80
C GLN A 78 -5.76 -29.81 51.09
N GLY A 79 -5.24 -28.57 51.14
CA GLY A 79 -4.64 -27.98 52.34
C GLY A 79 -5.59 -28.02 53.54
N TYR A 80 -6.83 -27.57 53.35
CA TYR A 80 -7.88 -27.61 54.38
C TYR A 80 -8.12 -29.02 54.92
N TYR A 81 -8.27 -30.02 54.04
CA TYR A 81 -8.51 -31.41 54.45
C TYR A 81 -7.28 -32.08 55.09
N SER A 82 -6.07 -31.62 54.78
CA SER A 82 -4.82 -32.13 55.37
C SER A 82 -4.42 -31.44 56.68
N ALA A 83 -4.96 -30.26 56.96
CA ALA A 83 -4.60 -29.47 58.14
C ALA A 83 -5.14 -30.11 59.43
N SER A 84 -4.27 -30.21 60.44
CA SER A 84 -4.58 -30.83 61.73
C SER A 84 -4.96 -29.80 62.81
N ASP A 85 -4.55 -28.54 62.64
CA ASP A 85 -4.86 -27.43 63.54
C ASP A 85 -6.12 -26.67 63.06
N PRO A 86 -7.16 -26.49 63.91
CA PRO A 86 -8.33 -25.68 63.59
C PRO A 86 -8.02 -24.26 63.10
N LYS A 87 -6.94 -23.63 63.58
CA LYS A 87 -6.53 -22.30 63.10
C LYS A 87 -6.05 -22.34 61.65
N GLU A 88 -5.29 -23.37 61.29
CA GLU A 88 -4.79 -23.58 59.93
C GLU A 88 -5.94 -23.93 58.96
N GLN A 89 -6.91 -24.73 59.41
CA GLN A 89 -8.15 -24.98 58.66
C GLN A 89 -8.94 -23.69 58.40
N SER A 90 -9.08 -22.81 59.40
CA SER A 90 -9.74 -21.51 59.22
C SER A 90 -9.07 -20.65 58.15
N LEU A 91 -7.73 -20.59 58.14
CA LEU A 91 -6.97 -19.85 57.14
C LEU A 91 -7.19 -20.39 55.72
N TYR A 92 -7.25 -21.72 55.55
CA TYR A 92 -7.57 -22.32 54.25
C TYR A 92 -9.02 -22.05 53.83
N SER A 93 -9.97 -22.07 54.78
CA SER A 93 -11.38 -21.73 54.52
C SER A 93 -11.54 -20.30 54.00
N ASP A 94 -10.96 -19.31 54.71
CA ASP A 94 -10.99 -17.91 54.32
C ASP A 94 -10.36 -17.69 52.94
N ARG A 95 -9.28 -18.43 52.65
CA ARG A 95 -8.62 -18.41 51.34
C ARG A 95 -9.49 -19.01 50.24
N ILE A 96 -10.21 -20.10 50.49
CA ILE A 96 -11.14 -20.71 49.53
C ILE A 96 -12.27 -19.73 49.20
N ASP A 97 -12.86 -19.08 50.20
CA ASP A 97 -13.96 -18.15 50.01
C ASP A 97 -13.52 -16.90 49.24
N SER A 98 -12.33 -16.38 49.55
CA SER A 98 -11.70 -15.29 48.80
C SER A 98 -11.46 -15.66 47.33
N LEU A 99 -10.90 -16.85 47.06
CA LEU A 99 -10.64 -17.31 45.69
C LEU A 99 -11.94 -17.57 44.91
N ARG A 100 -13.00 -18.06 45.57
CA ARG A 100 -14.34 -18.22 44.96
C ARG A 100 -14.96 -16.87 44.62
N ALA A 101 -14.84 -15.89 45.51
CA ALA A 101 -15.30 -14.53 45.25
C ALA A 101 -14.58 -13.93 44.03
N GLU A 102 -13.26 -14.12 43.90
CA GLU A 102 -12.50 -13.71 42.70
C GLU A 102 -12.98 -14.46 41.44
N PHE A 103 -13.20 -15.79 41.54
CA PHE A 103 -13.64 -16.63 40.42
C PHE A 103 -15.00 -16.20 39.83
N HIS A 104 -15.93 -15.76 40.68
CA HIS A 104 -17.26 -15.32 40.26
C HIS A 104 -17.31 -13.84 39.84
N ASN A 105 -16.28 -13.04 40.13
CA ASN A 105 -16.24 -11.62 39.76
C ASN A 105 -15.81 -11.41 38.30
N LYS A 106 -16.75 -11.59 37.35
CA LYS A 106 -16.48 -11.44 35.90
C LYS A 106 -15.87 -10.08 35.53
N PRO A 107 -16.36 -8.92 36.01
CA PRO A 107 -15.77 -7.62 35.67
C PRO A 107 -14.31 -7.45 36.13
N SER A 108 -13.97 -7.98 37.32
CA SER A 108 -12.59 -7.97 37.82
C SER A 108 -11.68 -8.85 36.96
N LEU A 109 -12.15 -10.05 36.60
CA LEU A 109 -11.42 -10.98 35.74
C LEU A 109 -11.20 -10.40 34.33
N GLN A 110 -12.21 -9.73 33.76
CA GLN A 110 -12.08 -9.06 32.46
C GLN A 110 -11.05 -7.94 32.51
N ARG A 111 -11.05 -7.08 33.55
CA ARG A 111 -10.03 -6.05 33.73
C ARG A 111 -8.62 -6.63 33.85
N LYS A 112 -8.46 -7.69 34.66
CA LYS A 112 -7.18 -8.40 34.83
C LYS A 112 -6.72 -9.07 33.54
N ALA A 113 -7.64 -9.65 32.76
CA ALA A 113 -7.37 -10.22 31.45
C ALA A 113 -6.91 -9.16 30.46
N ILE A 114 -7.62 -8.03 30.36
CA ILE A 114 -7.23 -6.90 29.50
C ILE A 114 -5.85 -6.39 29.89
N GLN A 115 -5.58 -6.16 31.17
CA GLN A 115 -4.28 -5.69 31.64
C GLN A 115 -3.15 -6.67 31.27
N GLN A 116 -3.35 -7.98 31.48
CA GLN A 116 -2.34 -8.99 31.13
C GLN A 116 -2.14 -9.10 29.62
N LEU A 117 -3.20 -8.99 28.83
CA LEU A 117 -3.13 -9.00 27.37
C LEU A 117 -2.44 -7.75 26.84
N MET A 118 -2.77 -6.55 27.35
CA MET A 118 -2.13 -5.30 26.92
C MET A 118 -0.62 -5.27 27.22
N HIS A 119 -0.17 -5.93 28.29
CA HIS A 119 1.26 -6.08 28.57
C HIS A 119 1.98 -7.08 27.65
N ALA A 120 1.25 -8.04 27.08
CA ALA A 120 1.79 -9.10 26.24
C ALA A 120 1.57 -8.87 24.74
N MET A 121 0.62 -8.01 24.37
CA MET A 121 0.20 -7.85 22.98
C MET A 121 1.18 -6.98 22.21
N SER A 122 1.70 -7.53 21.11
CA SER A 122 2.40 -6.73 20.12
C SER A 122 1.39 -6.02 19.22
N LEU A 123 1.78 -4.87 18.65
CA LEU A 123 1.00 -4.19 17.61
C LEU A 123 0.62 -5.08 16.43
N ASP A 124 1.41 -6.12 16.17
CA ASP A 124 1.23 -7.00 15.02
C ASP A 124 0.02 -7.93 15.21
N GLU A 125 -0.33 -8.24 16.46
CA GLU A 125 -1.48 -9.07 16.84
C GLU A 125 -2.83 -8.33 16.77
N ILE A 126 -2.82 -7.00 16.67
CA ILE A 126 -4.04 -6.20 16.61
C ILE A 126 -4.63 -6.29 15.19
N PRO A 127 -5.89 -6.75 15.03
CA PRO A 127 -6.53 -6.79 13.73
C PRO A 127 -6.59 -5.41 13.07
N LEU A 128 -6.37 -5.36 11.77
CA LEU A 128 -6.33 -4.09 11.03
C LEU A 128 -7.61 -3.25 11.21
N LEU A 129 -8.78 -3.90 11.24
CA LEU A 129 -10.06 -3.22 11.46
C LEU A 129 -10.08 -2.44 12.79
N ARG A 130 -9.56 -3.03 13.87
CA ARG A 130 -9.48 -2.36 15.18
C ARG A 130 -8.53 -1.17 15.15
N LEU A 131 -7.41 -1.28 14.45
CA LEU A 131 -6.51 -0.13 14.25
C LEU A 131 -7.27 1.02 13.56
N VAL A 132 -8.08 0.70 12.55
CA VAL A 132 -8.87 1.70 11.80
C VAL A 132 -9.97 2.35 12.65
N GLU A 133 -10.63 1.59 13.52
CA GLU A 133 -11.71 2.08 14.38
C GLU A 133 -11.23 3.05 15.47
N TYR A 134 -10.10 2.75 16.11
CA TYR A 134 -9.63 3.48 17.30
C TYR A 134 -8.40 4.35 17.06
N GLY A 135 -7.68 4.13 15.95
CA GLY A 135 -6.42 4.79 15.66
C GLY A 135 -6.60 6.22 15.12
N LYS A 136 -5.57 7.03 15.32
CA LYS A 136 -5.38 8.29 14.62
C LYS A 136 -4.71 8.03 13.27
N PHE A 137 -4.93 8.95 12.33
CA PHE A 137 -4.44 8.81 10.96
C PHE A 137 -3.46 9.93 10.63
N ALA A 138 -2.34 9.57 10.02
CA ALA A 138 -1.44 10.48 9.34
C ALA A 138 -1.25 10.00 7.90
N PHE A 139 -1.37 10.92 6.95
CA PHE A 139 -1.33 10.63 5.52
C PHE A 139 -0.03 11.12 4.91
N GLY A 140 0.33 10.57 3.74
CA GLY A 140 1.41 11.14 2.94
C GLY A 140 2.79 11.00 3.58
N GLU A 141 3.64 11.97 3.27
CA GLU A 141 5.01 12.01 3.80
C GLU A 141 5.02 12.20 5.31
N GLU A 142 4.05 12.93 5.87
CA GLU A 142 3.93 13.07 7.33
C GLU A 142 3.66 11.71 8.01
N GLY A 143 2.72 10.93 7.47
CA GLY A 143 2.46 9.58 7.97
C GLY A 143 3.68 8.67 7.89
N PHE A 144 4.38 8.70 6.75
CA PHE A 144 5.61 7.94 6.56
C PHE A 144 6.73 8.36 7.53
N ARG A 145 6.99 9.66 7.67
CA ARG A 145 7.99 10.22 8.60
C ARG A 145 7.67 9.88 10.05
N ARG A 146 6.39 9.88 10.41
CA ARG A 146 5.96 9.52 11.76
C ARG A 146 6.15 8.03 12.03
N PHE A 147 5.81 7.17 11.06
CA PHE A 147 6.11 5.75 11.12
C PHE A 147 7.62 5.50 11.33
N LEU A 148 8.49 6.18 10.58
CA LEU A 148 9.95 6.02 10.75
C LEU A 148 10.46 6.42 12.14
N LYS A 149 9.77 7.32 12.84
CA LYS A 149 10.13 7.73 14.22
C LYS A 149 9.55 6.80 15.28
N THR A 150 8.36 6.26 15.03
CA THR A 150 7.63 5.45 16.01
C THR A 150 6.98 4.24 15.33
N PRO A 151 7.77 3.29 14.78
CA PRO A 151 7.22 2.14 14.06
C PRO A 151 6.39 1.24 14.98
N ASN A 152 6.74 1.21 16.27
CA ASN A 152 6.05 0.45 17.32
C ASN A 152 4.88 1.20 17.96
N LYS A 153 4.34 2.26 17.33
CA LYS A 153 3.12 2.96 17.78
C LYS A 153 1.95 2.86 16.82
N GLY A 154 2.09 2.09 15.74
CA GLY A 154 1.05 1.99 14.74
C GLY A 154 1.40 1.05 13.60
N ARG A 155 0.54 1.04 12.57
CA ARG A 155 0.75 0.27 11.36
C ARG A 155 0.77 1.19 10.15
N LEU A 156 1.81 1.06 9.34
CA LEU A 156 1.91 1.71 8.04
C LEU A 156 1.22 0.84 7.00
N ILE A 157 0.22 1.41 6.34
CA ILE A 157 -0.38 0.84 5.13
C ILE A 157 0.27 1.52 3.93
N TYR A 158 1.15 0.77 3.27
CA TYR A 158 1.83 1.22 2.07
C TYR A 158 0.93 0.98 0.85
N SER A 159 0.45 2.05 0.23
CA SER A 159 -0.45 2.02 -0.92
C SER A 159 -1.75 1.22 -0.70
N PRO A 160 -2.79 1.82 -0.10
CA PRO A 160 -4.08 1.12 0.08
C PRO A 160 -4.70 0.63 -1.24
N LYS A 161 -4.46 1.33 -2.37
CA LYS A 161 -4.93 0.94 -3.72
C LYS A 161 -4.46 -0.47 -4.10
N ASN A 162 -3.27 -0.88 -3.69
CA ASN A 162 -2.70 -2.19 -4.05
C ASN A 162 -3.49 -3.38 -3.49
N PHE A 163 -4.35 -3.17 -2.51
CA PHE A 163 -5.16 -4.22 -1.91
C PHE A 163 -6.57 -4.29 -2.51
N LEU A 164 -6.95 -3.37 -3.39
CA LEU A 164 -8.26 -3.33 -4.02
C LEU A 164 -8.41 -4.45 -5.07
N GLY A 165 -9.34 -5.37 -4.83
CA GLY A 165 -9.57 -6.55 -5.68
C GLY A 165 -8.71 -7.77 -5.30
N ALA A 166 -7.90 -7.65 -4.24
CA ALA A 166 -7.29 -8.80 -3.58
C ALA A 166 -8.35 -9.69 -2.92
N SER A 167 -7.97 -10.91 -2.54
CA SER A 167 -8.84 -11.75 -1.71
C SER A 167 -8.87 -11.21 -0.28
N LEU A 168 -9.84 -10.33 0.01
CA LEU A 168 -10.08 -9.76 1.33
C LEU A 168 -11.22 -10.49 2.04
N ASP A 169 -11.01 -10.86 3.30
CA ASP A 169 -12.10 -11.31 4.16
C ASP A 169 -13.02 -10.15 4.58
N GLY A 170 -14.06 -10.44 5.37
CA GLY A 170 -15.04 -9.45 5.82
C GLY A 170 -14.40 -8.30 6.62
N ASP A 171 -13.56 -8.60 7.60
CA ASP A 171 -12.95 -7.59 8.47
C ASP A 171 -11.92 -6.76 7.71
N GLN A 172 -11.11 -7.41 6.87
CA GLN A 172 -10.17 -6.74 5.98
C GLN A 172 -10.89 -5.80 5.02
N LYS A 173 -12.01 -6.23 4.41
CA LYS A 173 -12.81 -5.36 3.53
C LYS A 173 -13.29 -4.11 4.26
N HIS A 174 -13.85 -4.25 5.47
CA HIS A 174 -14.29 -3.11 6.28
C HIS A 174 -13.12 -2.21 6.70
N ALA A 175 -11.97 -2.80 7.03
CA ALA A 175 -10.79 -2.03 7.37
C ALA A 175 -10.30 -1.18 6.20
N PHE A 176 -10.21 -1.75 4.99
CA PHE A 176 -9.83 -0.99 3.79
C PHE A 176 -10.85 0.08 3.41
N ILE A 177 -12.15 -0.18 3.55
CA ILE A 177 -13.19 0.84 3.40
C ILE A 177 -12.91 2.02 4.36
N GLY A 178 -12.64 1.74 5.63
CA GLY A 178 -12.35 2.79 6.62
C GLY A 178 -11.06 3.56 6.33
N ILE A 179 -9.97 2.89 5.93
CA ILE A 179 -8.69 3.52 5.57
C ILE A 179 -8.89 4.49 4.40
N ILE A 180 -9.52 4.02 3.33
CA ILE A 180 -9.75 4.80 2.12
C ILE A 180 -10.72 5.94 2.42
N ALA A 181 -11.77 5.71 3.22
CA ALA A 181 -12.71 6.75 3.61
C ALA A 181 -12.03 7.90 4.35
N LYS A 182 -11.14 7.60 5.31
CA LYS A 182 -10.38 8.63 6.03
C LYS A 182 -9.44 9.40 5.11
N GLN A 183 -8.82 8.73 4.14
CA GLN A 183 -7.95 9.37 3.17
C GLN A 183 -8.72 10.25 2.17
N LEU A 184 -9.86 9.78 1.64
CA LEU A 184 -10.73 10.56 0.77
C LEU A 184 -11.36 11.75 1.50
N ALA A 185 -11.71 11.60 2.78
CA ALA A 185 -12.19 12.71 3.62
C ALA A 185 -11.09 13.77 3.82
N TYR A 186 -9.83 13.34 3.98
CA TYR A 186 -8.69 14.25 4.02
C TYR A 186 -8.55 15.03 2.70
N PHE A 187 -8.66 14.36 1.55
CA PHE A 187 -8.62 14.99 0.23
C PHE A 187 -9.75 16.00 0.03
N LYS A 188 -10.99 15.60 0.38
CA LYS A 188 -12.17 16.47 0.34
C LYS A 188 -11.93 17.73 1.18
N ARG A 189 -11.50 17.59 2.43
CA ARG A 189 -11.23 18.72 3.33
C ARG A 189 -10.17 19.66 2.76
N CYS A 190 -9.06 19.13 2.24
CA CYS A 190 -8.02 19.95 1.61
C CYS A 190 -8.56 20.74 0.40
N ALA A 191 -9.45 20.14 -0.39
CA ALA A 191 -10.09 20.81 -1.51
C ALA A 191 -11.06 21.89 -1.02
N GLU A 192 -11.92 21.60 -0.04
CA GLU A 192 -12.87 22.57 0.53
C GLU A 192 -12.17 23.79 1.14
N GLU A 193 -11.08 23.57 1.88
CA GLU A 193 -10.26 24.63 2.47
C GLU A 193 -9.63 25.55 1.41
N GLN A 194 -9.15 24.99 0.30
CA GLN A 194 -8.48 25.77 -0.76
C GLN A 194 -9.44 26.40 -1.78
N LEU A 195 -10.59 25.77 -2.01
CA LEU A 195 -11.62 26.27 -2.93
C LEU A 195 -12.59 27.22 -2.22
N ASN A 196 -12.63 27.22 -0.89
CA ASN A 196 -13.61 27.92 -0.06
C ASN A 196 -15.05 27.60 -0.50
N ARG A 197 -15.31 26.32 -0.80
CA ARG A 197 -16.58 25.80 -1.32
C ARG A 197 -16.81 24.41 -0.75
N HIS A 198 -18.07 24.02 -0.56
CA HIS A 198 -18.42 22.65 -0.22
C HIS A 198 -18.28 21.74 -1.44
N VAL A 199 -17.54 20.64 -1.30
CA VAL A 199 -17.33 19.66 -2.37
C VAL A 199 -18.31 18.51 -2.18
N SER A 200 -19.21 18.32 -3.15
CA SER A 200 -20.28 17.33 -3.06
C SER A 200 -19.95 16.02 -3.75
N THR A 201 -19.29 16.07 -4.92
CA THR A 201 -19.10 14.90 -5.79
C THR A 201 -17.66 14.74 -6.24
N ALA A 202 -17.30 13.54 -6.68
CA ALA A 202 -15.96 13.26 -7.20
C ALA A 202 -16.00 12.29 -8.39
N VAL A 203 -15.06 12.47 -9.33
CA VAL A 203 -14.71 11.45 -10.33
C VAL A 203 -13.37 10.86 -9.93
N ILE A 204 -13.34 9.56 -9.62
CA ILE A 204 -12.14 8.85 -9.17
C ILE A 204 -11.57 8.01 -10.32
N GLY A 205 -10.27 8.15 -10.56
CA GLY A 205 -9.55 7.34 -11.51
C GLY A 205 -9.49 5.87 -11.08
N ARG A 206 -9.65 4.96 -12.03
CA ARG A 206 -9.42 3.52 -11.82
C ARG A 206 -8.58 2.92 -12.93
N PRO A 207 -7.78 1.87 -12.65
CA PRO A 207 -7.18 1.08 -13.71
C PRO A 207 -8.28 0.34 -14.48
N VAL A 208 -7.99 -0.05 -15.71
CA VAL A 208 -8.93 -0.87 -16.51
C VAL A 208 -9.20 -2.19 -15.82
N LYS A 209 -8.16 -2.75 -15.17
CA LYS A 209 -8.26 -3.92 -14.30
C LYS A 209 -7.65 -3.60 -12.94
N PHE A 210 -8.46 -3.65 -11.89
CA PHE A 210 -8.00 -3.58 -10.52
C PHE A 210 -7.14 -4.79 -10.15
N HIS A 211 -6.46 -4.68 -9.01
CA HIS A 211 -5.58 -5.71 -8.50
C HIS A 211 -6.37 -7.02 -8.23
N GLY A 212 -5.73 -8.18 -8.41
CA GLY A 212 -6.30 -9.48 -8.04
C GLY A 212 -6.28 -10.54 -9.14
N THR A 213 -6.20 -11.81 -8.73
CA THR A 213 -6.33 -12.98 -9.62
C THR A 213 -7.77 -13.32 -9.97
N ARG A 214 -8.73 -12.53 -9.45
CA ARG A 214 -10.16 -12.79 -9.48
C ARG A 214 -10.90 -12.18 -10.67
N GLY A 215 -10.17 -11.55 -11.61
CA GLY A 215 -10.76 -10.94 -12.80
C GLY A 215 -11.85 -9.93 -12.46
N GLU A 216 -13.01 -10.07 -13.11
CA GLU A 216 -14.14 -9.14 -12.95
C GLU A 216 -14.73 -9.08 -11.53
N GLU A 217 -14.67 -10.17 -10.76
CA GLU A 217 -15.12 -10.13 -9.36
C GLU A 217 -14.24 -9.21 -8.51
N GLY A 218 -12.93 -9.21 -8.76
CA GLY A 218 -11.98 -8.30 -8.10
C GLY A 218 -12.24 -6.85 -8.47
N ASN A 219 -12.51 -6.58 -9.76
CA ASN A 219 -12.91 -5.25 -10.24
C ASN A 219 -14.18 -4.75 -9.54
N ALA A 220 -15.23 -5.58 -9.49
CA ALA A 220 -16.48 -5.23 -8.85
C ALA A 220 -16.29 -4.96 -7.35
N GLN A 221 -15.49 -5.78 -6.66
CA GLN A 221 -15.17 -5.58 -5.24
C GLN A 221 -14.42 -4.26 -5.02
N ALA A 222 -13.43 -3.95 -5.85
CA ALA A 222 -12.66 -2.70 -5.75
C ALA A 222 -13.56 -1.48 -5.89
N ILE A 223 -14.46 -1.47 -6.89
CA ILE A 223 -15.44 -0.40 -7.09
C ILE A 223 -16.34 -0.28 -5.87
N GLN A 224 -16.88 -1.39 -5.35
CA GLN A 224 -17.73 -1.37 -4.15
C GLN A 224 -17.02 -0.77 -2.94
N ILE A 225 -15.76 -1.16 -2.70
CA ILE A 225 -14.95 -0.62 -1.59
C ILE A 225 -14.76 0.88 -1.75
N MET A 226 -14.38 1.33 -2.96
CA MET A 226 -14.16 2.75 -3.25
C MET A 226 -15.46 3.56 -3.15
N THR A 227 -16.59 3.04 -3.65
CA THR A 227 -17.90 3.68 -3.55
C THR A 227 -18.32 3.87 -2.09
N GLU A 228 -18.23 2.82 -1.28
CA GLU A 228 -18.60 2.90 0.13
C GLU A 228 -17.65 3.81 0.92
N ALA A 229 -16.35 3.74 0.62
CA ALA A 229 -15.37 4.65 1.21
C ALA A 229 -15.63 6.11 0.87
N ALA A 230 -15.98 6.42 -0.39
CA ALA A 230 -16.33 7.79 -0.82
C ALA A 230 -17.61 8.28 -0.12
N ARG A 231 -18.62 7.42 0.04
CA ARG A 231 -19.83 7.75 0.80
C ARG A 231 -19.52 8.07 2.25
N LEU A 232 -18.70 7.26 2.92
CA LEU A 232 -18.25 7.50 4.29
C LEU A 232 -17.36 8.75 4.42
N ALA A 233 -16.64 9.11 3.36
CA ALA A 233 -15.86 10.35 3.29
C ALA A 233 -16.74 11.62 3.13
N GLY A 234 -18.04 11.45 2.89
CA GLY A 234 -19.00 12.55 2.79
C GLY A 234 -19.24 13.07 1.37
N PHE A 235 -18.92 12.29 0.33
CA PHE A 235 -19.37 12.58 -1.03
C PHE A 235 -20.83 12.14 -1.21
N SER A 236 -21.67 12.99 -1.81
CA SER A 236 -23.06 12.68 -2.15
C SER A 236 -23.17 11.82 -3.41
N GLY A 237 -22.13 11.82 -4.25
CA GLY A 237 -22.06 11.02 -5.48
C GLY A 237 -20.62 10.83 -5.94
N VAL A 238 -20.32 9.65 -6.48
CA VAL A 238 -19.01 9.32 -7.03
C VAL A 238 -19.16 8.58 -8.35
N ASN A 239 -18.35 8.95 -9.33
CA ASN A 239 -18.21 8.27 -10.59
C ASN A 239 -16.79 7.75 -10.75
N PHE A 240 -16.63 6.69 -11.54
CA PHE A 240 -15.31 6.14 -11.85
C PHE A 240 -15.01 6.30 -13.33
N LEU A 241 -13.77 6.66 -13.64
CA LEU A 241 -13.29 6.76 -15.01
C LEU A 241 -11.99 5.98 -15.14
N ASP A 242 -11.86 5.24 -16.23
CA ASP A 242 -10.63 4.50 -16.51
C ASP A 242 -9.48 5.50 -16.74
N GLU A 243 -8.37 5.30 -16.03
CA GLU A 243 -7.16 6.13 -16.08
C GLU A 243 -6.68 6.44 -17.51
N PRO A 244 -6.56 5.46 -18.44
CA PRO A 244 -6.16 5.77 -19.81
C PRO A 244 -7.18 6.66 -20.55
N ILE A 245 -8.48 6.53 -20.25
CA ILE A 245 -9.52 7.39 -20.84
C ILE A 245 -9.46 8.80 -20.23
N ALA A 246 -9.18 8.92 -18.94
CA ALA A 246 -8.93 10.21 -18.30
C ALA A 246 -7.76 10.93 -18.96
N ALA A 247 -6.64 10.23 -19.16
CA ALA A 247 -5.45 10.76 -19.82
C ALA A 247 -5.75 11.27 -21.25
N ALA A 248 -6.63 10.56 -21.98
CA ALA A 248 -7.10 10.93 -23.32
C ALA A 248 -7.87 12.27 -23.36
N TYR A 249 -8.72 12.56 -22.37
CA TYR A 249 -9.55 13.78 -22.37
C TYR A 249 -8.74 15.08 -22.45
N LYS A 250 -7.54 15.10 -21.85
CA LYS A 250 -6.67 16.29 -21.87
C LYS A 250 -6.13 16.55 -23.28
N ILE A 251 -5.68 15.51 -23.97
CA ILE A 251 -5.01 15.61 -25.27
C ILE A 251 -6.01 15.77 -26.41
N GLU A 252 -7.19 15.20 -26.29
CA GLU A 252 -8.18 15.25 -27.37
C GLU A 252 -8.47 16.69 -27.84
N ARG A 253 -8.49 17.65 -26.91
CA ARG A 253 -8.68 19.08 -27.21
C ARG A 253 -7.54 19.71 -28.01
N THR A 254 -6.34 19.13 -28.00
CA THR A 254 -5.17 19.67 -28.70
C THR A 254 -4.99 19.05 -30.09
N LEU A 255 -5.75 18.00 -30.42
CA LEU A 255 -5.61 17.31 -31.71
C LEU A 255 -6.30 18.10 -32.84
N PRO A 256 -5.68 18.18 -34.03
CA PRO A 256 -6.29 18.88 -35.17
C PRO A 256 -7.36 18.06 -35.90
N LYS A 257 -7.36 16.73 -35.71
CA LYS A 257 -8.26 15.78 -36.37
C LYS A 257 -8.49 14.55 -35.49
N ASP A 258 -9.47 13.76 -35.88
CA ASP A 258 -9.65 12.41 -35.35
C ASP A 258 -8.36 11.61 -35.54
N THR A 259 -7.86 11.01 -34.46
CA THR A 259 -6.56 10.32 -34.42
C THR A 259 -6.65 9.08 -33.56
N THR A 260 -6.21 7.94 -34.11
CA THR A 260 -6.07 6.70 -33.33
C THR A 260 -4.78 6.74 -32.53
N THR A 261 -4.88 6.66 -31.20
CA THR A 261 -3.76 6.86 -30.27
C THR A 261 -3.57 5.65 -29.38
N LEU A 262 -2.32 5.20 -29.26
CA LEU A 262 -1.92 4.20 -28.26
C LEU A 262 -1.56 4.91 -26.95
N ILE A 263 -2.26 4.61 -25.87
CA ILE A 263 -1.95 5.08 -24.52
C ILE A 263 -1.28 3.94 -23.78
N VAL A 264 -0.07 4.20 -23.29
CA VAL A 264 0.74 3.29 -22.47
C VAL A 264 0.85 3.93 -21.09
N ASP A 265 -0.07 3.60 -20.19
CA ASP A 265 -0.06 4.09 -18.81
C ASP A 265 0.73 3.12 -17.92
N ILE A 266 1.86 3.59 -17.39
CA ILE A 266 2.76 2.82 -16.55
C ILE A 266 2.83 3.46 -15.16
N GLY A 267 1.86 3.10 -14.32
CA GLY A 267 1.72 3.57 -12.96
C GLY A 267 2.66 2.90 -11.95
N GLY A 268 2.41 3.22 -10.67
CA GLY A 268 3.15 2.64 -9.55
C GLY A 268 2.83 1.17 -9.28
N GLY A 269 1.60 0.72 -9.58
CA GLY A 269 1.11 -0.63 -9.27
C GLY A 269 0.47 -1.37 -10.44
N THR A 270 0.05 -0.66 -11.49
CA THR A 270 -0.57 -1.21 -12.70
C THR A 270 0.09 -0.65 -13.95
N THR A 271 -0.02 -1.41 -15.03
CA THR A 271 0.28 -0.96 -16.39
C THR A 271 -0.95 -1.25 -17.22
N ASP A 272 -1.51 -0.22 -17.82
CA ASP A 272 -2.74 -0.27 -18.62
C ASP A 272 -2.42 0.27 -20.02
N ILE A 273 -2.69 -0.53 -21.05
CA ILE A 273 -2.48 -0.19 -22.45
C ILE A 273 -3.84 -0.09 -23.12
N CYS A 274 -4.04 1.00 -23.86
CA CYS A 274 -5.30 1.29 -24.52
C CYS A 274 -5.03 1.80 -25.93
N CYS A 275 -5.72 1.26 -26.92
CA CYS A 275 -5.83 1.92 -28.22
C CYS A 275 -7.19 2.62 -28.28
N ILE A 276 -7.18 3.93 -28.51
CA ILE A 276 -8.39 4.77 -28.47
C ILE A 276 -8.45 5.72 -29.66
N LYS A 277 -9.66 5.93 -30.18
CA LYS A 277 -9.93 6.92 -31.22
C LYS A 277 -10.30 8.26 -30.58
N LEU A 278 -9.36 9.20 -30.61
CA LEU A 278 -9.57 10.55 -30.08
C LEU A 278 -10.18 11.44 -31.16
N SER A 279 -11.22 12.20 -30.81
CA SER A 279 -11.94 13.06 -31.74
C SER A 279 -12.24 14.40 -31.08
N PRO A 280 -11.64 15.51 -31.57
CA PRO A 280 -11.90 16.86 -31.04
C PRO A 280 -13.39 17.25 -31.07
N LYS A 281 -14.18 16.63 -31.96
CA LYS A 281 -15.62 16.87 -32.10
C LYS A 281 -16.46 16.16 -31.04
N ARG A 282 -15.91 15.15 -30.35
CA ARG A 282 -16.61 14.30 -29.38
C ARG A 282 -16.21 14.56 -27.93
N THR A 283 -15.45 15.62 -27.67
CA THR A 283 -15.00 16.00 -26.32
C THR A 283 -16.13 16.22 -25.31
N ASN A 284 -17.32 16.60 -25.78
CA ASN A 284 -18.50 16.79 -24.92
C ASN A 284 -19.33 15.52 -24.70
N GLN A 285 -19.02 14.41 -25.37
CA GLN A 285 -19.71 13.14 -25.09
C GLN A 285 -19.26 12.58 -23.73
N LEU A 286 -20.23 12.09 -22.94
CA LEU A 286 -20.00 11.49 -21.63
C LEU A 286 -19.62 10.01 -21.75
N ASP A 287 -20.29 9.29 -22.65
CA ASP A 287 -19.97 7.89 -22.97
C ASP A 287 -18.98 7.83 -24.13
N ARG A 288 -17.79 7.30 -23.85
CA ARG A 288 -16.68 7.13 -24.79
C ARG A 288 -16.32 5.66 -25.00
N SER A 289 -17.15 4.73 -24.52
CA SER A 289 -16.91 3.29 -24.64
C SER A 289 -16.69 2.84 -26.08
N GLN A 290 -17.34 3.49 -27.05
CA GLN A 290 -17.21 3.19 -28.49
C GLN A 290 -15.89 3.64 -29.10
N ASP A 291 -15.17 4.55 -28.45
CA ASP A 291 -13.86 5.01 -28.93
C ASP A 291 -12.72 4.12 -28.49
N LEU A 292 -12.95 3.28 -27.48
CA LEU A 292 -12.00 2.29 -27.00
C LEU A 292 -11.92 1.13 -28.00
N LEU A 293 -10.83 1.08 -28.76
CA LEU A 293 -10.61 0.08 -29.80
C LEU A 293 -10.08 -1.23 -29.22
N SER A 294 -9.17 -1.14 -28.25
CA SER A 294 -8.65 -2.28 -27.52
C SER A 294 -8.06 -1.85 -26.18
N VAL A 295 -7.99 -2.80 -25.25
CA VAL A 295 -7.43 -2.55 -23.94
C VAL A 295 -6.78 -3.80 -23.36
N THR A 296 -5.61 -3.64 -22.76
CA THR A 296 -4.92 -4.66 -21.96
C THR A 296 -4.42 -4.02 -20.67
N GLY A 297 -4.28 -4.80 -19.61
CA GLY A 297 -3.89 -4.26 -18.32
C GLY A 297 -3.46 -5.37 -17.37
N ARG A 298 -2.47 -5.07 -16.52
CA ARG A 298 -1.97 -6.01 -15.51
C ARG A 298 -1.43 -5.29 -14.29
N ARG A 299 -1.46 -5.97 -13.14
CA ARG A 299 -0.71 -5.60 -11.93
C ARG A 299 0.79 -5.75 -12.18
N LEU A 300 1.36 -4.72 -12.75
CA LEU A 300 2.75 -4.62 -13.14
C LEU A 300 3.08 -3.13 -13.10
N GLY A 301 3.91 -2.68 -12.15
CA GLY A 301 4.13 -1.24 -11.98
C GLY A 301 5.50 -0.90 -11.43
N GLY A 302 5.72 0.38 -11.14
CA GLY A 302 6.98 0.89 -10.60
C GLY A 302 7.43 0.24 -9.27
N MET A 303 6.50 -0.32 -8.49
CA MET A 303 6.83 -1.04 -7.26
C MET A 303 7.52 -2.38 -7.52
N ASP A 304 7.16 -3.07 -8.60
CA ASP A 304 7.88 -4.30 -9.01
C ASP A 304 9.31 -3.97 -9.44
N CYS A 305 9.50 -2.78 -10.05
CA CYS A 305 10.82 -2.25 -10.37
C CYS A 305 11.64 -1.96 -9.12
N ASP A 306 11.03 -1.36 -8.08
CA ASP A 306 11.70 -1.07 -6.81
C ASP A 306 12.19 -2.36 -6.15
N LYS A 307 11.33 -3.39 -6.11
CA LYS A 307 11.70 -4.73 -5.60
C LYS A 307 12.79 -5.38 -6.43
N GLY A 308 12.67 -5.34 -7.76
CA GLY A 308 13.68 -5.88 -8.66
C GLY A 308 15.04 -5.24 -8.46
N LEU A 309 15.08 -3.91 -8.30
CA LEU A 309 16.30 -3.18 -8.00
C LEU A 309 16.84 -3.53 -6.61
N LEU A 310 15.98 -3.63 -5.59
CA LEU A 310 16.38 -3.99 -4.23
C LEU A 310 17.05 -5.37 -4.21
N LEU A 311 16.39 -6.37 -4.82
CA LEU A 311 16.91 -7.74 -4.89
C LEU A 311 18.20 -7.83 -5.71
N LYS A 312 18.39 -6.94 -6.69
CA LYS A 312 19.58 -6.93 -7.54
C LYS A 312 20.76 -6.18 -6.93
N ALA A 313 20.50 -5.05 -6.27
CA ALA A 313 21.51 -4.09 -5.84
C ALA A 313 21.82 -4.17 -4.34
N VAL A 314 20.82 -4.41 -3.49
CA VAL A 314 20.95 -4.31 -2.03
C VAL A 314 20.97 -5.68 -1.35
N ALA A 315 20.06 -6.57 -1.74
CA ALA A 315 19.93 -7.89 -1.11
C ALA A 315 21.22 -8.75 -1.15
N PRO A 316 22.08 -8.69 -2.19
CA PRO A 316 23.36 -9.41 -2.16
C PRO A 316 24.25 -9.02 -0.98
N ASP A 317 24.29 -7.72 -0.62
CA ASP A 317 25.02 -7.22 0.54
C ASP A 317 24.36 -7.55 1.88
N MET A 318 23.14 -8.13 1.83
CA MET A 318 22.40 -8.67 2.97
C MET A 318 22.43 -10.21 3.01
N GLY A 319 23.20 -10.85 2.12
CA GLY A 319 23.41 -12.30 2.11
C GLY A 319 22.64 -13.07 1.05
N MET A 320 21.93 -12.39 0.14
CA MET A 320 21.24 -13.06 -0.97
C MET A 320 22.25 -13.70 -1.91
N GLY A 321 22.10 -15.01 -2.15
CA GLY A 321 23.00 -15.80 -2.99
C GLY A 321 24.14 -16.49 -2.24
N LEU A 322 24.28 -16.25 -0.93
CA LEU A 322 25.18 -17.02 -0.07
C LEU A 322 24.70 -18.48 0.08
N LYS A 323 25.63 -19.33 0.53
CA LYS A 323 25.37 -20.72 0.89
C LYS A 323 25.70 -20.95 2.36
N MET A 324 24.87 -21.75 3.01
CA MET A 324 25.15 -22.30 4.33
C MET A 324 26.28 -23.33 4.27
N ILE A 325 26.83 -23.71 5.42
CA ILE A 325 27.93 -24.68 5.56
C ILE A 325 27.57 -26.03 4.92
N ASN A 326 26.30 -26.42 4.97
CA ASN A 326 25.80 -27.65 4.33
C ASN A 326 25.64 -27.54 2.81
N GLY A 327 26.01 -26.42 2.20
CA GLY A 327 25.95 -26.17 0.76
C GLY A 327 24.59 -25.73 0.23
N LEU A 328 23.55 -25.72 1.05
CA LEU A 328 22.23 -25.20 0.69
C LEU A 328 22.25 -23.66 0.64
N PRO A 329 21.44 -23.03 -0.21
CA PRO A 329 21.38 -21.57 -0.28
C PRO A 329 20.78 -21.00 1.01
N VAL A 330 21.21 -19.79 1.38
CA VAL A 330 20.42 -18.96 2.31
C VAL A 330 19.01 -18.80 1.72
N PRO A 331 17.93 -19.03 2.48
CA PRO A 331 16.56 -19.00 1.98
C PRO A 331 16.25 -17.72 1.19
N PRO A 332 15.97 -17.81 -0.13
CA PRO A 332 15.63 -16.63 -0.94
C PRO A 332 14.38 -15.91 -0.46
N THR A 333 13.51 -16.61 0.29
CA THR A 333 12.27 -16.09 0.87
C THR A 333 12.52 -14.95 1.85
N TYR A 334 13.65 -14.95 2.57
CA TYR A 334 13.99 -13.86 3.48
C TYR A 334 14.01 -12.51 2.76
N PHE A 335 14.62 -12.47 1.57
CA PHE A 335 14.77 -11.25 0.79
C PHE A 335 13.48 -10.87 0.05
N SER A 336 12.73 -11.86 -0.46
CA SER A 336 11.44 -11.56 -1.09
C SER A 336 10.43 -11.01 -0.09
N ASP A 337 10.40 -11.54 1.14
CA ASP A 337 9.49 -11.10 2.19
C ASP A 337 9.91 -9.75 2.77
N MET A 338 11.22 -9.51 2.94
CA MET A 338 11.78 -8.23 3.38
C MET A 338 11.27 -7.06 2.50
N CYS A 339 11.14 -7.26 1.19
CA CYS A 339 10.69 -6.21 0.26
C CYS A 339 9.17 -6.22 -0.01
N ALA A 340 8.39 -7.07 0.66
CA ALA A 340 6.99 -7.33 0.36
C ALA A 340 6.00 -6.31 0.98
N VAL A 341 6.29 -5.01 0.86
CA VAL A 341 5.49 -3.91 1.49
C VAL A 341 4.04 -3.80 0.99
N ASP A 342 3.72 -4.49 -0.09
CA ASP A 342 2.41 -4.62 -0.74
C ASP A 342 1.73 -5.98 -0.47
N ASN A 343 2.32 -6.81 0.39
CA ASN A 343 1.80 -8.12 0.76
C ASN A 343 1.85 -8.26 2.29
N ILE A 344 0.74 -7.89 2.93
CA ILE A 344 0.62 -7.89 4.39
C ILE A 344 0.99 -9.24 5.01
N PRO A 345 0.49 -10.41 4.52
CA PRO A 345 0.90 -11.70 5.06
C PRO A 345 2.41 -11.96 5.01
N ALA A 346 3.06 -11.69 3.88
CA ALA A 346 4.51 -11.91 3.74
C ALA A 346 5.31 -10.98 4.65
N LEU A 347 4.92 -9.69 4.72
CA LEU A 347 5.58 -8.72 5.60
C LEU A 347 5.36 -9.04 7.09
N THR A 348 4.16 -9.51 7.45
CA THR A 348 3.85 -9.94 8.83
C THR A 348 4.67 -11.16 9.22
N ARG A 349 4.82 -12.13 8.31
CA ARG A 349 5.73 -13.27 8.51
C ARG A 349 7.16 -12.79 8.69
N PHE A 350 7.63 -11.87 7.84
CA PHE A 350 8.99 -11.33 7.95
C PHE A 350 9.28 -10.76 9.33
N PHE A 351 8.36 -9.97 9.89
CA PHE A 351 8.51 -9.35 11.21
C PHE A 351 8.15 -10.24 12.40
N SER A 352 7.89 -11.54 12.20
CA SER A 352 7.61 -12.45 13.31
C SER A 352 8.89 -12.88 14.03
N ASP A 353 8.79 -13.10 15.35
CA ASP A 353 9.90 -13.55 16.19
C ASP A 353 10.50 -14.87 15.68
N ASP A 354 9.66 -15.81 15.24
CA ASP A 354 10.08 -17.08 14.65
C ASP A 354 10.97 -16.87 13.42
N TYR A 355 10.64 -15.89 12.57
CA TYR A 355 11.43 -15.60 11.37
C TYR A 355 12.76 -14.92 11.70
N GLY A 356 12.80 -14.07 12.74
CA GLY A 356 14.05 -13.51 13.27
C GLY A 356 14.97 -14.60 13.86
N LEU A 357 14.39 -15.57 14.56
CA LEU A 357 15.11 -16.75 15.05
C LEU A 357 15.65 -17.61 13.90
N ASP A 358 14.86 -17.85 12.87
CA ASP A 358 15.28 -18.60 11.67
C ASP A 358 16.46 -17.91 10.95
N ILE A 359 16.42 -16.58 10.82
CA ILE A 359 17.54 -15.78 10.27
C ILE A 359 18.79 -15.94 11.15
N SER A 360 18.65 -15.81 12.48
CA SER A 360 19.75 -15.95 13.44
C SER A 360 20.37 -17.36 13.44
N GLN A 361 19.55 -18.40 13.29
CA GLN A 361 20.04 -19.77 13.13
C GLN A 361 20.78 -19.94 11.80
N THR A 362 20.26 -19.34 10.72
CA THR A 362 20.92 -19.34 9.40
C THR A 362 22.27 -18.64 9.45
N MET A 363 22.39 -17.55 10.21
CA MET A 363 23.66 -16.85 10.45
C MET A 363 24.69 -17.78 11.09
N SER A 364 24.29 -18.57 12.08
CA SER A 364 25.17 -19.50 12.80
C SER A 364 25.76 -20.60 11.91
N VAL A 365 25.15 -20.84 10.74
CA VAL A 365 25.58 -21.84 9.76
C VAL A 365 25.96 -21.22 8.41
N THR A 366 26.28 -19.92 8.36
CA THR A 366 26.76 -19.19 7.17
C THR A 366 28.12 -18.57 7.46
N ARG A 367 29.03 -18.51 6.48
CA ARG A 367 30.39 -17.96 6.71
C ARG A 367 30.39 -16.42 6.79
N GLU A 368 29.61 -15.77 5.93
CA GLU A 368 29.53 -14.32 5.81
C GLU A 368 28.42 -13.75 6.73
N THR A 369 28.62 -13.87 8.05
CA THR A 369 27.60 -13.51 9.06
C THR A 369 27.20 -12.04 9.05
N ALA A 370 28.14 -11.12 8.77
CA ALA A 370 27.89 -9.68 8.75
C ALA A 370 26.83 -9.24 7.72
N GLN A 371 26.74 -9.94 6.58
CA GLN A 371 25.71 -9.63 5.59
C GLN A 371 24.32 -10.00 6.11
N LEU A 372 24.18 -11.14 6.76
CA LEU A 372 22.91 -11.57 7.35
C LEU A 372 22.53 -10.78 8.60
N GLU A 373 23.50 -10.20 9.32
CA GLU A 373 23.24 -9.26 10.41
C GLU A 373 22.48 -8.03 9.91
N ARG A 374 22.83 -7.49 8.72
CA ARG A 374 22.07 -6.40 8.08
C ARG A 374 20.62 -6.79 7.80
N LEU A 375 20.38 -8.01 7.33
CA LEU A 375 19.03 -8.53 7.10
C LEU A 375 18.26 -8.64 8.43
N LEU A 376 18.91 -9.14 9.48
CA LEU A 376 18.32 -9.25 10.81
C LEU A 376 17.96 -7.87 11.37
N THR A 377 18.84 -6.87 11.24
CA THR A 377 18.53 -5.48 11.63
C THR A 377 17.30 -4.95 10.88
N VAL A 378 17.16 -5.24 9.58
CA VAL A 378 15.97 -4.81 8.82
C VAL A 378 14.69 -5.47 9.35
N GLN A 379 14.79 -6.71 9.83
CA GLN A 379 13.70 -7.47 10.40
C GLN A 379 13.32 -6.93 11.79
N GLU A 380 14.26 -6.88 12.73
CA GLU A 380 14.03 -6.52 14.13
C GLU A 380 13.58 -5.06 14.27
N GLU A 381 14.20 -4.15 13.51
CA GLU A 381 13.89 -2.71 13.55
C GLU A 381 12.77 -2.30 12.58
N LYS A 382 12.09 -3.28 11.96
CA LYS A 382 10.95 -3.08 11.04
C LYS A 382 11.23 -2.13 9.88
N LEU A 383 12.41 -2.23 9.27
CA LEU A 383 12.94 -1.23 8.33
C LEU A 383 12.52 -1.46 6.86
N SER A 384 11.75 -2.51 6.54
CA SER A 384 11.36 -2.84 5.15
C SER A 384 10.82 -1.66 4.34
N ALA A 385 9.89 -0.88 4.92
CA ALA A 385 9.33 0.28 4.23
C ALA A 385 10.36 1.39 3.99
N ARG A 386 11.33 1.55 4.90
CA ARG A 386 12.45 2.48 4.74
C ARG A 386 13.39 2.03 3.64
N VAL A 387 13.77 0.75 3.60
CA VAL A 387 14.64 0.18 2.56
C VAL A 387 13.99 0.27 1.19
N VAL A 388 12.74 -0.14 1.03
CA VAL A 388 12.01 -0.02 -0.24
C VAL A 388 11.92 1.45 -0.69
N ASN A 389 11.69 2.38 0.24
CA ASN A 389 11.68 3.80 -0.09
C ASN A 389 13.04 4.31 -0.55
N SER A 390 14.14 3.93 0.12
CA SER A 390 15.51 4.27 -0.27
C SER A 390 15.82 3.77 -1.70
N VAL A 391 15.41 2.55 -2.03
CA VAL A 391 15.59 1.98 -3.37
C VAL A 391 14.70 2.66 -4.43
N ARG A 392 13.47 3.05 -4.09
CA ARG A 392 12.61 3.84 -4.97
C ARG A 392 13.26 5.18 -5.33
N MET A 393 13.81 5.89 -4.33
CA MET A 393 14.53 7.15 -4.54
C MET A 393 15.78 6.94 -5.40
N ALA A 394 16.51 5.84 -5.20
CA ALA A 394 17.63 5.45 -6.04
C ALA A 394 17.22 5.25 -7.51
N LYS A 395 16.12 4.52 -7.77
CA LYS A 395 15.56 4.33 -9.11
C LYS A 395 15.20 5.66 -9.78
N GLU A 396 14.56 6.57 -9.04
CA GLU A 396 14.19 7.90 -9.54
C GLU A 396 15.45 8.71 -9.90
N LEU A 397 16.47 8.74 -9.04
CA LEU A 397 17.73 9.44 -9.31
C LEU A 397 18.47 8.89 -10.54
N LEU A 398 18.47 7.57 -10.72
CA LEU A 398 19.08 6.89 -11.88
C LEU A 398 18.37 7.16 -13.21
N SER A 399 17.22 7.85 -13.19
CA SER A 399 16.58 8.35 -14.42
C SER A 399 17.32 9.56 -15.00
N SER A 400 18.15 10.25 -14.20
CA SER A 400 18.94 11.41 -14.63
C SER A 400 20.46 11.28 -14.37
N LYS A 401 20.88 10.27 -13.60
CA LYS A 401 22.28 10.02 -13.24
C LYS A 401 22.71 8.64 -13.74
N SER A 402 23.95 8.54 -14.21
CA SER A 402 24.55 7.26 -14.65
C SER A 402 24.91 6.35 -13.48
N THR A 403 25.28 6.92 -12.33
CA THR A 403 25.61 6.21 -11.09
C THR A 403 25.18 7.02 -9.87
N ILE A 404 24.89 6.31 -8.78
CA ILE A 404 24.63 6.88 -7.46
C ILE A 404 25.24 6.00 -6.36
N THR A 405 25.44 6.58 -5.19
CA THR A 405 25.71 5.86 -3.95
C THR A 405 24.47 5.98 -3.07
N LEU A 406 23.91 4.85 -2.66
CA LEU A 406 22.74 4.75 -1.80
C LEU A 406 23.19 4.52 -0.34
N PRO A 407 23.10 5.53 0.54
CA PRO A 407 23.46 5.35 1.94
C PRO A 407 22.36 4.62 2.71
N LEU A 408 22.74 3.54 3.38
CA LEU A 408 21.89 2.68 4.20
C LEU A 408 22.40 2.64 5.65
N HIS A 409 22.96 3.76 6.14
CA HIS A 409 23.60 3.88 7.47
C HIS A 409 22.69 3.60 8.66
N TYR A 410 21.37 3.60 8.43
CA TYR A 410 20.38 3.23 9.43
C TYR A 410 20.24 1.71 9.62
N ILE A 411 20.94 0.91 8.82
CA ILE A 411 21.05 -0.55 8.96
C ILE A 411 22.40 -0.90 9.60
N GLU A 412 23.48 -0.29 9.08
CA GLU A 412 24.84 -0.46 9.57
C GLU A 412 25.63 0.81 9.25
N GLU A 413 26.40 1.32 10.21
CA GLU A 413 27.25 2.51 10.04
C GLU A 413 28.17 2.35 8.82
N GLY A 414 28.17 3.32 7.89
CA GLY A 414 28.99 3.26 6.69
C GLY A 414 28.53 2.29 5.60
N PHE A 415 27.35 1.67 5.75
CA PHE A 415 26.79 0.82 4.70
C PHE A 415 26.28 1.64 3.51
N ASP A 416 27.08 1.66 2.45
CA ASP A 416 26.81 2.35 1.19
C ASP A 416 26.74 1.36 0.02
N VAL A 417 25.71 1.46 -0.82
CA VAL A 417 25.54 0.61 -2.01
C VAL A 417 25.69 1.44 -3.27
N ASN A 418 26.64 1.09 -4.14
CA ASN A 418 26.82 1.75 -5.43
C ASN A 418 25.89 1.13 -6.49
N ILE A 419 25.04 1.97 -7.09
CA ILE A 419 24.05 1.53 -8.08
C ILE A 419 24.29 2.29 -9.38
N SER A 420 24.40 1.55 -10.49
CA SER A 420 24.56 2.11 -11.83
C SER A 420 23.27 2.02 -12.64
N GLN A 421 23.17 2.84 -13.68
CA GLN A 421 22.09 2.79 -14.65
C GLN A 421 22.06 1.44 -15.39
N GLU A 422 23.21 0.82 -15.62
CA GLU A 422 23.31 -0.51 -16.23
C GLU A 422 22.72 -1.60 -15.30
N MET A 423 23.03 -1.52 -14.00
CA MET A 423 22.41 -2.41 -13.02
C MET A 423 20.89 -2.24 -12.97
N LEU A 424 20.40 -1.00 -13.07
CA LEU A 424 18.97 -0.72 -13.18
C LEU A 424 18.37 -1.34 -14.45
N LYS A 425 19.00 -1.20 -15.63
CA LYS A 425 18.55 -1.84 -16.88
C LYS A 425 18.40 -3.35 -16.72
N ILE A 426 19.41 -4.01 -16.12
CA ILE A 426 19.38 -5.45 -15.86
C ILE A 426 18.22 -5.81 -14.91
N ALA A 427 18.04 -5.05 -13.83
CA ALA A 427 16.97 -5.28 -12.86
C ALA A 427 15.57 -5.09 -13.47
N LEU A 428 15.40 -4.13 -14.38
CA LEU A 428 14.13 -3.82 -15.04
C LEU A 428 13.77 -4.79 -16.16
N LYS A 429 14.74 -5.50 -16.75
CA LYS A 429 14.51 -6.33 -17.95
C LYS A 429 13.33 -7.32 -17.81
N PRO A 430 13.22 -8.14 -16.75
CA PRO A 430 12.12 -9.09 -16.62
C PRO A 430 10.74 -8.43 -16.52
N TRP A 431 10.69 -7.21 -15.99
CA TRP A 431 9.49 -6.40 -15.89
C TRP A 431 9.15 -5.76 -17.25
N LEU A 432 10.14 -5.19 -17.94
CA LEU A 432 9.97 -4.62 -19.29
C LEU A 432 9.48 -5.66 -20.30
N ASP A 433 10.00 -6.89 -20.24
CA ASP A 433 9.58 -7.99 -21.11
C ASP A 433 8.08 -8.30 -20.95
N LYS A 434 7.50 -8.08 -19.74
CA LYS A 434 6.07 -8.24 -19.50
C LYS A 434 5.26 -7.03 -20.00
N VAL A 435 5.77 -5.81 -19.85
CA VAL A 435 5.13 -4.59 -20.39
C VAL A 435 5.05 -4.67 -21.91
N LYS A 436 6.13 -5.06 -22.57
CA LYS A 436 6.18 -5.24 -24.04
C LYS A 436 5.12 -6.21 -24.54
N LYS A 437 4.90 -7.32 -23.82
CA LYS A 437 3.83 -8.28 -24.14
C LYS A 437 2.44 -7.65 -24.05
N LEU A 438 2.17 -6.83 -23.03
CA LEU A 438 0.87 -6.14 -22.92
C LEU A 438 0.63 -5.17 -24.08
N VAL A 439 1.67 -4.47 -24.52
CA VAL A 439 1.60 -3.56 -25.67
C VAL A 439 1.29 -4.35 -26.95
N VAL A 440 2.01 -5.44 -27.20
CA VAL A 440 1.75 -6.32 -28.36
C VAL A 440 0.32 -6.88 -28.32
N GLU A 441 -0.11 -7.42 -27.17
CA GLU A 441 -1.47 -7.94 -27.01
C GLU A 441 -2.56 -6.88 -27.26
N CYS A 442 -2.31 -5.61 -26.92
CA CYS A 442 -3.24 -4.51 -27.19
C CYS A 442 -3.29 -4.19 -28.68
N LEU A 443 -2.12 -4.05 -29.31
CA LEU A 443 -2.01 -3.75 -30.74
C LEU A 443 -2.65 -4.84 -31.60
N ASP A 444 -2.45 -6.12 -31.25
CA ASP A 444 -3.03 -7.26 -31.98
C ASP A 444 -4.56 -7.31 -31.89
N LYS A 445 -5.15 -6.80 -30.80
CA LYS A 445 -6.61 -6.71 -30.61
C LYS A 445 -7.22 -5.47 -31.24
N SER A 446 -6.40 -4.48 -31.59
CA SER A 446 -6.88 -3.21 -32.13
C SER A 446 -7.30 -3.37 -33.60
N PRO A 447 -8.55 -3.02 -33.98
CA PRO A 447 -8.98 -3.04 -35.38
C PRO A 447 -8.26 -1.99 -36.26
N GLU A 448 -7.75 -0.91 -35.66
CA GLU A 448 -6.99 0.14 -36.35
C GLU A 448 -5.57 0.24 -35.76
N LYS A 449 -4.58 0.59 -36.59
CA LYS A 449 -3.22 0.87 -36.12
C LYS A 449 -3.15 2.27 -35.51
N PRO A 450 -2.40 2.47 -34.41
CA PRO A 450 -2.21 3.81 -33.85
C PRO A 450 -1.38 4.68 -34.80
N GLU A 451 -1.77 5.96 -34.88
CA GLU A 451 -1.04 7.02 -35.57
C GLU A 451 -0.07 7.73 -34.63
N MET A 452 -0.31 7.69 -33.32
CA MET A 452 0.52 8.34 -32.29
C MET A 452 0.56 7.50 -31.02
N VAL A 453 1.55 7.76 -30.17
CA VAL A 453 1.66 7.14 -28.85
C VAL A 453 1.77 8.18 -27.74
N MET A 454 1.06 7.92 -26.66
CA MET A 454 1.12 8.64 -25.40
C MET A 454 1.64 7.67 -24.34
N ILE A 455 2.75 7.99 -23.69
CA ILE A 455 3.25 7.21 -22.54
C ILE A 455 3.05 8.06 -21.30
N THR A 456 2.29 7.56 -20.33
CA THR A 456 1.90 8.27 -19.11
C THR A 456 2.15 7.39 -17.88
N GLY A 457 1.87 7.92 -16.69
CA GLY A 457 2.20 7.29 -15.41
C GLY A 457 3.65 7.51 -14.99
N GLY A 458 3.93 7.32 -13.70
CA GLY A 458 5.22 7.72 -13.12
C GLY A 458 6.45 7.00 -13.68
N MET A 459 6.30 5.79 -14.20
CA MET A 459 7.42 5.06 -14.82
C MET A 459 7.74 5.56 -16.24
N SER A 460 6.87 6.35 -16.87
CA SER A 460 7.15 6.98 -18.17
C SER A 460 8.22 8.08 -18.09
N LEU A 461 8.54 8.55 -16.88
CA LEU A 461 9.67 9.45 -16.64
C LEU A 461 11.03 8.79 -16.84
N SER A 462 11.11 7.46 -16.76
CA SER A 462 12.37 6.73 -16.88
C SER A 462 12.78 6.63 -18.35
N PRO A 463 13.91 7.23 -18.77
CA PRO A 463 14.37 7.13 -20.16
C PRO A 463 14.61 5.66 -20.56
N ILE A 464 15.11 4.84 -19.63
CA ILE A 464 15.32 3.41 -19.84
C ILE A 464 14.03 2.71 -20.29
N VAL A 465 12.89 3.07 -19.70
CA VAL A 465 11.60 2.44 -20.02
C VAL A 465 11.09 2.93 -21.37
N VAL A 466 11.13 4.25 -21.59
CA VAL A 466 10.68 4.86 -22.85
C VAL A 466 11.51 4.35 -24.03
N ASP A 467 12.83 4.43 -23.94
CA ASP A 467 13.76 4.00 -25.00
C ASP A 467 13.53 2.53 -25.33
N ALA A 468 13.42 1.67 -24.30
CA ALA A 468 13.20 0.23 -24.51
C ALA A 468 11.86 -0.11 -25.18
N LEU A 469 10.82 0.72 -25.01
CA LEU A 469 9.53 0.56 -25.69
C LEU A 469 9.61 1.07 -27.13
N TYR A 470 10.27 2.21 -27.36
CA TYR A 470 10.47 2.76 -28.70
C TYR A 470 11.30 1.84 -29.57
N GLU A 471 12.48 1.43 -29.11
CA GLU A 471 13.39 0.54 -29.84
C GLU A 471 12.73 -0.78 -30.24
N ALA A 472 11.87 -1.32 -29.37
CA ALA A 472 11.30 -2.65 -29.58
C ALA A 472 9.99 -2.64 -30.37
N LEU A 473 9.12 -1.65 -30.17
CA LEU A 473 7.70 -1.74 -30.57
C LEU A 473 7.14 -0.47 -31.22
N LEU A 474 7.64 0.71 -30.88
CA LEU A 474 6.99 1.99 -31.22
C LEU A 474 7.81 2.83 -32.22
N THR A 475 8.83 2.25 -32.85
CA THR A 475 9.67 2.90 -33.85
C THR A 475 8.82 3.59 -34.93
N GLY A 476 9.04 4.90 -35.10
CA GLY A 476 8.37 5.72 -36.12
C GLY A 476 7.02 6.29 -35.71
N LEU A 477 6.45 5.93 -34.55
CA LEU A 477 5.24 6.57 -34.03
C LEU A 477 5.58 7.90 -33.34
N PRO A 478 4.94 9.02 -33.74
CA PRO A 478 5.06 10.29 -33.03
C PRO A 478 4.70 10.15 -31.55
N ARG A 479 5.56 10.70 -30.68
CA ARG A 479 5.27 10.82 -29.26
C ARG A 479 4.42 12.05 -29.00
N LEU A 480 3.31 11.88 -28.31
CA LEU A 480 2.62 12.99 -27.66
C LEU A 480 3.34 13.32 -26.35
N GLU A 481 4.02 14.47 -26.32
CA GLU A 481 4.58 14.99 -25.08
C GLU A 481 3.45 15.46 -24.16
N ASN A 482 3.44 14.97 -22.93
CA ASN A 482 2.50 15.38 -21.90
C ASN A 482 3.22 15.51 -20.56
N ASP A 483 2.56 16.18 -19.62
CA ASP A 483 2.90 15.99 -18.22
C ASP A 483 2.44 14.58 -17.82
N ALA A 484 3.42 13.69 -17.64
CA ALA A 484 3.26 12.27 -17.35
C ALA A 484 2.35 11.98 -16.15
N PHE A 485 2.11 12.95 -15.28
CA PHE A 485 1.27 12.78 -14.09
C PHE A 485 -0.02 13.58 -14.12
N ASN A 486 0.04 14.84 -14.53
CA ASN A 486 -1.13 15.72 -14.42
C ASN A 486 -2.23 15.34 -15.42
N SER A 487 -1.89 14.66 -16.52
CA SER A 487 -2.84 14.35 -17.60
C SER A 487 -4.05 13.51 -17.16
N VAL A 488 -3.85 12.52 -16.28
CA VAL A 488 -4.95 11.68 -15.75
C VAL A 488 -5.85 12.52 -14.84
N CYS A 489 -5.27 13.15 -13.80
CA CYS A 489 -6.05 13.89 -12.81
C CYS A 489 -6.81 15.08 -13.40
N GLU A 490 -6.20 15.79 -14.36
CA GLU A 490 -6.85 16.88 -15.10
C GLU A 490 -7.99 16.39 -15.98
N GLY A 491 -7.86 15.21 -16.60
CA GLY A 491 -8.93 14.56 -17.35
C GLY A 491 -10.10 14.15 -16.46
N LEU A 492 -9.81 13.63 -15.26
CA LEU A 492 -10.82 13.34 -14.24
C LEU A 492 -11.56 14.60 -13.81
N ALA A 493 -10.85 15.72 -13.62
CA ALA A 493 -11.46 16.99 -13.25
C ALA A 493 -12.34 17.57 -14.37
N ILE A 494 -11.94 17.44 -15.64
CA ILE A 494 -12.77 17.82 -16.80
C ILE A 494 -14.08 17.01 -16.80
N GLN A 495 -14.00 15.71 -16.53
CA GLN A 495 -15.19 14.86 -16.45
C GLN A 495 -16.05 15.20 -15.22
N ALA A 496 -15.43 15.50 -14.08
CA ALA A 496 -16.12 15.90 -12.86
C ALA A 496 -16.94 17.18 -13.07
N ALA A 497 -16.36 18.18 -13.75
CA ALA A 497 -17.04 19.42 -14.07
C ALA A 497 -18.31 19.20 -14.90
N LYS A 498 -18.36 18.20 -15.80
CA LYS A 498 -19.58 17.89 -16.56
C LYS A 498 -20.73 17.45 -15.65
N HIS A 499 -20.44 16.78 -14.54
CA HIS A 499 -21.42 16.36 -13.54
C HIS A 499 -21.79 17.46 -12.53
N GLU A 500 -21.10 18.61 -12.54
CA GLU A 500 -21.47 19.78 -11.74
C GLU A 500 -22.61 20.60 -12.40
N PHE A 501 -22.77 20.45 -13.72
CA PHE A 501 -23.74 21.19 -14.55
C PHE A 501 -24.97 20.37 -14.97
N ASP A 502 -25.05 19.10 -14.55
CA ASP A 502 -26.29 18.29 -14.53
C ASP A 502 -26.97 18.42 -13.16
#